data_AF-A0A955T6Y1-F1
#
_entry.id   AF-A0A955T6Y1-F1
#
_cell.length_a   1.000
_cell.length_b   1.000
_cell.length_c   1.000
_cell.angle_alpha   90.00
_cell.angle_beta   90.00
_cell.angle_gamma   90.00
#
_symmetry.space_group_name_H-M   'P 1'
#
loop_
_entity.id
_entity.type
_entity.pdbx_description
1 polymer ?
#
loop_
_entity_poly.entity_id
_entity_poly.type
_entity_poly.pdbx_seq_one_letter_code
_entity_poly.pdbx_strand_id
1 'polypeptide(L)'
;LLEGSESEFFAELESAIHDHLSAQLGLSTRGMTRSQLVDTLSKTRSGPEFAESMTEVLDQLDALRYAPGETSPKVRANLLQQVRTKLEGFSA
;
A
#
# COMPACT_ATOMS: atom_id res chain seq x y z
N LEU A 1 -2.75 13.70 19.19
CA LEU A 1 -2.74 12.44 18.42
C LEU A 1 -3.71 12.69 17.27
N LEU A 2 -3.24 12.64 16.03
CA LEU A 2 -3.99 13.08 14.85
C LEU A 2 -5.41 12.50 14.87
N GLU A 3 -6.39 13.36 15.19
CA GLU A 3 -7.83 13.08 15.04
C GLU A 3 -8.18 13.22 13.55
N GLY A 4 -7.54 12.38 12.72
CA GLY A 4 -8.00 12.15 11.37
C GLY A 4 -9.09 11.08 11.40
N SER A 5 -10.11 11.24 10.58
CA SER A 5 -11.11 10.18 10.37
C SER A 5 -10.41 8.90 9.92
N GLU A 6 -10.96 7.71 10.23
CA GLU A 6 -10.36 6.43 9.81
C GLU A 6 -10.06 6.41 8.30
N SER A 7 -10.92 7.03 7.51
CA SER A 7 -10.74 7.20 6.07
C SER A 7 -9.47 7.98 5.69
N GLU A 8 -9.13 9.05 6.43
CA GLU A 8 -7.93 9.84 6.18
C GLU A 8 -6.66 9.03 6.46
N PHE A 9 -6.63 8.23 7.53
CA PHE A 9 -5.51 7.35 7.82
C PHE A 9 -5.22 6.37 6.67
N PHE A 10 -6.25 5.72 6.13
CA PHE A 10 -6.08 4.80 5.02
C PHE A 10 -5.69 5.51 3.72
N ALA A 11 -6.21 6.72 3.49
CA ALA A 11 -5.84 7.53 2.32
C ALA A 11 -4.37 7.98 2.38
N GLU A 12 -3.90 8.41 3.55
CA GLU A 12 -2.50 8.77 3.78
C GLU A 12 -1.56 7.58 3.58
N LEU A 13 -1.94 6.41 4.09
CA LEU A 13 -1.12 5.20 3.95
C LEU A 13 -1.04 4.71 2.50
N GLU A 14 -2.16 4.72 1.76
CA GLU A 14 -2.18 4.44 0.32
C GLU A 14 -1.30 5.45 -0.44
N SER A 15 -1.42 6.74 -0.13
CA SER A 15 -0.59 7.79 -0.74
C SER A 15 0.90 7.54 -0.51
N ALA A 16 1.30 7.20 0.72
CA ALA A 16 2.69 6.93 1.05
C ALA A 16 3.27 5.72 0.30
N ILE A 17 2.47 4.66 0.11
CA ILE A 17 2.86 3.49 -0.69
C ILE A 17 3.12 3.92 -2.13
N HIS A 18 2.17 4.64 -2.73
CA HIS A 18 2.31 5.10 -4.11
C HIS A 18 3.51 6.04 -4.30
N ASP A 19 3.78 6.92 -3.35
CA ASP A 19 4.93 7.83 -3.41
C ASP A 19 6.25 7.07 -3.34
N HIS A 20 6.35 6.07 -2.45
CA HIS A 20 7.52 5.21 -2.35
C HIS A 20 7.75 4.41 -3.64
N LEU A 21 6.72 3.72 -4.14
CA LEU A 21 6.83 2.95 -5.38
C LEU A 21 7.19 3.84 -6.56
N SER A 22 6.61 5.03 -6.65
CA SER A 22 6.90 5.97 -7.74
C SER A 22 8.36 6.45 -7.71
N ALA A 23 8.90 6.72 -6.51
CA ALA A 23 10.29 7.11 -6.33
C ALA A 23 11.27 6.02 -6.75
N GLN A 24 10.98 4.76 -6.42
CA GLN A 24 11.82 3.61 -6.74
C GLN A 24 11.74 3.21 -8.23
N LEU A 25 10.56 3.32 -8.85
CA LEU A 25 10.36 2.97 -10.25
C LEU A 25 10.76 4.10 -11.23
N GLY A 26 10.87 5.34 -10.75
CA GLY A 26 11.08 6.51 -11.60
C GLY A 26 9.88 6.87 -12.49
N LEU A 27 8.68 6.41 -12.13
CA LEU A 27 7.41 6.70 -12.84
C LEU A 27 6.26 6.84 -11.86
N SER A 28 5.20 7.57 -12.23
CA SER A 28 4.02 7.71 -11.36
C SER A 28 3.23 6.41 -11.29
N THR A 29 3.02 5.90 -10.08
CA THR A 29 2.10 4.78 -9.82
C THR A 29 0.70 5.25 -9.43
N ARG A 30 0.53 6.52 -9.05
CA ARG A 30 -0.80 7.10 -8.79
C ARG A 30 -1.61 7.11 -10.09
N GLY A 31 -2.87 6.72 -10.00
CA GLY A 31 -3.79 6.62 -11.14
C GLY A 31 -3.65 5.34 -11.96
N MET A 32 -2.69 4.46 -11.64
CA MET A 32 -2.68 3.11 -12.20
C MET A 32 -3.83 2.29 -11.62
N THR A 33 -4.48 1.52 -12.48
CA THR A 33 -5.36 0.42 -12.04
C THR A 33 -4.54 -0.66 -11.33
N ARG A 34 -5.20 -1.51 -10.53
CA ARG A 34 -4.55 -2.66 -9.88
C ARG A 34 -3.80 -3.55 -10.89
N SER A 35 -4.40 -3.85 -12.04
CA SER A 35 -3.75 -4.65 -13.09
C SER A 35 -2.51 -3.97 -13.67
N GLN A 36 -2.58 -2.66 -13.97
CA GLN A 36 -1.42 -1.90 -14.44
C GLN A 36 -0.29 -1.84 -13.42
N LEU A 37 -0.63 -1.71 -12.13
CA LEU A 37 0.35 -1.73 -11.05
C LEU A 37 1.01 -3.12 -10.95
N VAL A 38 0.25 -4.21 -11.00
CA VAL A 38 0.78 -5.58 -11.00
C VAL A 38 1.70 -5.81 -12.19
N ASP A 39 1.28 -5.43 -13.40
CA ASP A 39 2.07 -5.57 -14.62
C ASP A 39 3.37 -4.78 -14.55
N THR A 40 3.34 -3.60 -13.91
CA THR A 40 4.52 -2.75 -13.71
C THR A 40 5.46 -3.36 -12.69
N LEU A 41 4.96 -3.75 -11.52
CA LEU A 41 5.75 -4.32 -10.44
C LEU A 41 6.33 -5.70 -10.80
N SER A 42 5.60 -6.53 -11.53
CA SER A 42 6.07 -7.86 -11.96
C SER A 42 7.26 -7.81 -12.90
N LYS A 43 7.47 -6.69 -13.59
CA LYS A 43 8.62 -6.45 -14.50
C LYS A 43 9.84 -5.91 -13.76
N THR A 44 9.72 -5.62 -12.47
CA THR A 44 10.86 -5.18 -11.64
C THR A 44 11.69 -6.37 -11.18
N ARG A 45 12.86 -6.08 -10.60
CA ARG A 45 13.74 -7.10 -9.99
C ARG A 45 13.06 -7.86 -8.85
N SER A 46 12.10 -7.25 -8.16
CA SER A 46 11.36 -7.86 -7.06
C SER A 46 10.38 -8.94 -7.52
N GLY A 47 10.09 -9.00 -8.82
CA GLY A 47 9.32 -10.08 -9.44
C GLY A 47 7.81 -10.05 -9.13
N PRO A 48 7.07 -11.07 -9.63
CA PRO A 48 5.61 -11.13 -9.53
C PRO A 48 5.11 -11.36 -8.10
N GLU A 49 5.85 -12.08 -7.26
CA GLU A 49 5.47 -12.31 -5.84
C GLU A 49 5.37 -10.99 -5.07
N PHE A 50 6.30 -10.06 -5.32
CA PHE A 50 6.21 -8.73 -4.74
C PHE A 50 4.97 -7.97 -5.21
N ALA A 51 4.69 -8.03 -6.52
CA ALA A 51 3.54 -7.37 -7.12
C ALA A 51 2.22 -7.84 -6.49
N GLU A 52 2.02 -9.16 -6.39
CA GLU A 52 0.86 -9.77 -5.72
C GLU A 52 0.77 -9.32 -4.26
N SER A 53 1.88 -9.41 -3.52
CA SER A 53 1.93 -9.03 -2.11
C SER A 53 1.57 -7.56 -1.87
N MET A 54 1.90 -6.68 -2.81
CA MET A 54 1.60 -5.25 -2.72
C MET A 54 0.12 -4.98 -3.03
N THR A 55 -0.44 -5.68 -4.02
CA THR A 55 -1.89 -5.59 -4.28
C THR A 55 -2.73 -6.06 -3.10
N GLU A 56 -2.35 -7.14 -2.42
CA GLU A 56 -3.05 -7.62 -1.23
C GLU A 56 -3.14 -6.54 -0.13
N VAL A 57 -2.06 -5.79 0.08
CA VAL A 57 -2.04 -4.69 1.07
C VAL A 57 -2.96 -3.56 0.66
N LEU A 58 -2.92 -3.19 -0.61
CA LEU A 58 -3.75 -2.10 -1.09
C LEU A 58 -5.25 -2.49 -1.08
N ASP A 59 -5.58 -3.73 -1.39
CA ASP A 59 -6.94 -4.26 -1.27
C ASP A 59 -7.40 -4.33 0.20
N GLN A 60 -6.49 -4.67 1.12
CA GLN A 60 -6.78 -4.61 2.56
C GLN A 60 -7.03 -3.19 3.03
N LEU A 61 -6.29 -2.19 2.53
CA LEU A 61 -6.54 -0.77 2.83
C LEU A 61 -7.92 -0.34 2.37
N ASP A 62 -8.31 -0.72 1.16
CA ASP A 62 -9.64 -0.43 0.62
C ASP A 62 -10.74 -1.09 1.47
N ALA A 63 -10.59 -2.38 1.78
CA ALA A 63 -11.56 -3.10 2.60
C ALA A 63 -11.76 -2.45 3.97
N LEU A 64 -10.68 -2.10 4.66
CA LEU A 64 -10.74 -1.47 5.99
C LEU A 64 -11.28 -0.03 5.95
N ARG A 65 -10.99 0.72 4.87
CA ARG A 65 -11.53 2.06 4.65
C ARG A 65 -13.06 2.07 4.60
N TYR A 66 -13.66 1.01 4.04
CA TYR A 66 -15.11 0.87 3.92
C TYR A 66 -15.76 -0.01 5.00
N ALA A 67 -15.01 -0.45 6.01
CA ALA A 67 -15.50 -1.24 7.15
C ALA A 67 -15.43 -0.45 8.48
N PRO A 68 -16.26 0.62 8.63
CA PRO A 68 -16.21 1.47 9.81
C PRO A 68 -16.57 0.70 11.07
N GLY A 69 -15.75 0.84 12.12
CA GLY A 69 -15.95 0.18 13.42
C GLY A 69 -15.17 -1.12 13.64
N GLU A 70 -14.56 -1.70 12.59
CA GLU A 70 -13.65 -2.85 12.73
C GLU A 70 -12.17 -2.43 12.94
N THR A 71 -11.87 -1.14 12.80
CA THR A 71 -10.50 -0.63 12.81
C THR A 71 -10.02 -0.25 14.21
N SER A 72 -9.46 -1.22 14.94
CA SER A 72 -8.79 -0.93 16.22
C SER A 72 -7.41 -0.29 16.02
N PRO A 73 -6.85 0.43 17.03
CA PRO A 73 -5.46 0.89 17.01
C PRO A 73 -4.44 -0.23 16.73
N LYS A 74 -4.71 -1.46 17.19
CA LYS A 74 -3.87 -2.63 16.93
C LYS A 74 -3.88 -3.02 15.46
N VAL A 75 -5.04 -2.97 14.81
CA VAL A 75 -5.17 -3.22 13.36
C VAL A 75 -4.35 -2.20 12.57
N ARG A 76 -4.45 -0.91 12.91
CA ARG A 76 -3.65 0.16 12.28
C ARG A 76 -2.15 -0.05 12.45
N ALA A 77 -1.70 -0.41 13.66
CA ALA A 77 -0.29 -0.70 13.92
C ALA A 77 0.22 -1.90 13.11
N ASN A 78 -0.57 -2.98 13.03
CA ASN A 78 -0.22 -4.17 12.24
C ASN A 78 -0.14 -3.85 10.74
N LEU A 79 -1.03 -2.99 10.24
CA LEU A 79 -1.06 -2.57 8.85
C LEU A 79 0.17 -1.74 8.49
N LEU A 80 0.54 -0.78 9.34
CA LEU A 80 1.78 0.00 9.20
C LEU A 80 3.01 -0.90 9.17
N GLN A 81 3.08 -1.90 10.04
CA GLN A 81 4.19 -2.84 10.08
C GLN A 81 4.26 -3.69 8.79
N GLN A 82 3.12 -4.18 8.30
CA GLN A 82 3.04 -4.94 7.05
C GLN A 82 3.51 -4.11 5.85
N VAL A 83 3.01 -2.87 5.74
CA VAL A 83 3.43 -1.94 4.68
C VAL A 83 4.94 -1.72 4.74
N ARG A 84 5.48 -1.40 5.92
CA ARG A 84 6.93 -1.20 6.10
C ARG A 84 7.73 -2.42 5.64
N THR A 85 7.38 -3.61 6.13
CA THR A 85 8.10 -4.85 5.78
C THR A 85 8.05 -5.14 4.28
N LYS A 86 6.92 -4.89 3.60
CA LYS A 86 6.83 -5.09 2.16
C LYS A 86 7.65 -4.04 1.38
N LEU A 87 7.59 -2.78 1.78
CA LEU A 87 8.38 -1.72 1.13
C LEU A 87 9.90 -1.90 1.35
N GLU A 88 10.34 -2.42 2.50
CA GLU A 88 11.74 -2.80 2.72
C GLU A 88 12.21 -3.89 1.75
N GLY A 89 11.31 -4.84 1.42
CA GLY A 89 11.54 -5.86 0.39
C GLY A 89 11.65 -5.32 -1.04
N PHE A 90 11.29 -4.06 -1.27
CA PHE A 90 11.37 -3.38 -2.56
C PHE A 90 12.70 -2.62 -2.77
N SER A 91 13.78 -3.07 -2.11
CA SER A 91 15.10 -2.48 -2.27
C SER A 91 15.74 -2.91 -3.59
N ALA A 92 15.98 -1.94 -4.47
CA ALA A 92 16.57 -2.08 -5.81
C ALA A 92 17.85 -2.93 -5.90
#